data_AF-A0A1G2PF10-F1
#
_entry.id   AF-A0A1G2PF10-F1
#
_cell.length_a   1.000
_cell.length_b   1.000
_cell.length_c   1.000
_cell.angle_alpha   90.00
_cell.angle_beta   90.00
_cell.angle_gamma   90.00
#
_symmetry.space_group_name_H-M   'P 1'
#
loop_
_entity.id
_entity.type
_entity.pdbx_description
1 polymer ?
#
loop_
_entity_poly.entity_id
_entity_poly.type
_entity_poly.pdbx_seq_one_letter_code
_entity_poly.pdbx_strand_id
1 'polypeptide(L)'
;MKDELTPKQKKFADLIIEGRNGTDAAVEAYGLTNRNSAAVTASRNMRLGKVREYFTDQGYGAATRIVKLSKEAKSEAVRLRANIDILDRIGIGVKKPEVALGVQINFGEDRDEYA
;
A
#
# COMPACT_ATOMS: atom_id res chain seq x y z
N MET A 1 -8.65 -17.79 26.87
CA MET A 1 -9.15 -17.75 25.48
C MET A 1 -8.56 -16.49 24.87
N LYS A 2 -7.87 -16.59 23.72
CA LYS A 2 -7.33 -15.42 23.02
C LYS A 2 -8.57 -14.70 22.48
N ASP A 3 -8.97 -13.59 23.10
CA ASP A 3 -10.24 -12.92 22.79
C ASP A 3 -10.27 -12.51 21.32
N GLU A 4 -10.96 -13.32 20.50
CA GLU A 4 -11.09 -13.08 19.08
C GLU A 4 -11.78 -11.73 18.82
N LEU A 5 -11.37 -11.08 17.74
CA LEU A 5 -12.04 -9.87 17.25
C LEU A 5 -13.50 -10.18 16.98
N THR A 6 -14.40 -9.33 17.47
CA THR A 6 -15.81 -9.41 17.04
C THR A 6 -15.90 -9.18 15.53
N PRO A 7 -16.93 -9.70 14.84
CA PRO A 7 -17.05 -9.55 13.38
C PRO A 7 -16.95 -8.10 12.89
N LYS A 8 -17.52 -7.15 13.64
CA LYS A 8 -17.43 -5.70 13.32
C LYS A 8 -16.02 -5.14 13.50
N GLN A 9 -15.32 -5.55 14.55
CA GLN A 9 -13.94 -5.12 14.79
C GLN A 9 -12.98 -5.70 13.75
N LYS A 10 -13.18 -6.96 13.37
CA LYS A 10 -12.43 -7.59 12.28
C LYS A 10 -12.70 -6.87 10.96
N LYS A 11 -13.96 -6.65 10.59
CA LYS A 11 -14.31 -5.89 9.36
C LYS A 11 -13.68 -4.50 9.36
N PHE A 12 -13.72 -3.78 10.49
CA PHE A 12 -13.05 -2.49 10.62
C PHE A 12 -11.54 -2.58 10.37
N ALA A 13 -10.87 -3.56 10.96
CA ALA A 13 -9.43 -3.75 10.80
C ALA A 13 -9.06 -4.17 9.37
N ASP A 14 -9.85 -5.05 8.75
CA ASP A 14 -9.66 -5.48 7.36
C ASP A 14 -9.73 -4.27 6.41
N LEU A 15 -10.75 -3.41 6.55
CA LEU A 15 -10.90 -2.19 5.74
C LEU A 15 -9.72 -1.21 5.89
N ILE A 16 -9.16 -1.09 7.11
CA ILE A 16 -7.96 -0.27 7.34
C ILE A 16 -6.76 -0.83 6.59
N ILE A 17 -6.56 -2.16 6.63
CA ILE A 17 -5.46 -2.84 5.93
C ILE A 17 -5.60 -2.69 4.41
N GLU A 18 -6.83 -2.66 3.90
CA GLU A 18 -7.16 -2.38 2.50
C GLU A 18 -6.95 -0.91 2.10
N GLY A 19 -6.55 -0.05 3.05
CA GLY A 19 -6.22 1.36 2.79
C GLY A 19 -7.37 2.33 2.97
N ARG A 20 -8.51 1.92 3.53
CA ARG A 20 -9.60 2.85 3.89
C ARG A 20 -9.20 3.71 5.08
N ASN A 21 -9.66 4.96 5.10
CA ASN A 21 -9.48 5.80 6.29
C ASN A 21 -10.34 5.31 7.46
N GLY A 22 -9.93 5.61 8.70
CA GLY A 22 -10.60 5.10 9.90
C GLY A 22 -12.06 5.49 10.05
N THR A 23 -12.44 6.70 9.62
CA THR A 23 -13.83 7.14 9.74
C THR A 23 -14.73 6.36 8.78
N ASP A 24 -14.32 6.20 7.52
CA ASP A 24 -15.09 5.48 6.51
C ASP A 24 -15.12 3.97 6.80
N ALA A 25 -14.02 3.41 7.32
CA ALA A 25 -14.00 2.03 7.81
C ALA A 25 -14.99 1.84 8.97
N ALA A 26 -15.10 2.81 9.89
CA ALA A 26 -16.05 2.74 10.99
C ALA A 26 -17.51 2.92 10.53
N VAL A 27 -17.77 3.82 9.57
CA VAL A 27 -19.08 3.95 8.92
C VAL A 27 -19.54 2.61 8.37
N GLU A 28 -18.69 1.93 7.60
CA GLU A 28 -19.05 0.70 6.91
C GLU A 28 -19.09 -0.54 7.82
N ALA A 29 -18.18 -0.63 8.80
CA ALA A 29 -18.12 -1.76 9.71
C ALA A 29 -19.21 -1.73 10.79
N TYR A 30 -19.64 -0.53 11.19
CA TYR A 30 -20.63 -0.35 12.26
C TYR A 30 -21.99 0.17 11.78
N GLY A 31 -22.13 0.51 10.50
CA GLY A 31 -23.38 1.06 9.93
C GLY A 31 -23.70 2.46 10.44
N LEU A 32 -22.68 3.28 10.69
CA LEU A 32 -22.85 4.62 11.28
C LEU A 32 -23.13 5.66 10.19
N THR A 33 -24.21 6.42 10.34
CA THR A 33 -24.55 7.51 9.41
C THR A 33 -23.90 8.85 9.79
N ASN A 34 -23.59 9.04 11.08
CA ASN A 34 -22.93 10.25 11.58
C ASN A 34 -21.40 10.10 11.57
N ARG A 35 -20.72 10.96 10.81
CA ARG A 35 -19.24 10.96 10.69
C ARG A 35 -18.52 11.26 12.00
N ASN A 36 -19.06 12.11 12.87
CA ASN A 36 -18.44 12.42 14.17
C ASN A 36 -18.46 11.19 15.08
N SER A 37 -19.60 10.49 15.13
CA SER A 37 -19.72 9.23 15.87
C SER A 37 -18.81 8.14 15.30
N ALA A 38 -18.66 8.09 13.97
CA ALA A 38 -17.74 7.18 13.29
C ALA A 38 -16.28 7.48 13.63
N ALA A 39 -15.85 8.74 13.64
CA ALA A 39 -14.50 9.13 14.03
C ALA A 39 -14.17 8.73 15.47
N VAL A 40 -15.09 8.96 16.41
CA VAL A 40 -14.92 8.52 17.82
C VAL A 40 -14.83 7.00 17.92
N THR A 41 -15.64 6.28 17.14
CA THR A 41 -15.63 4.81 17.10
C THR A 41 -14.34 4.26 16.51
N ALA A 42 -13.86 4.85 15.42
CA ALA A 42 -12.57 4.53 14.82
C ALA A 42 -11.43 4.73 15.81
N SER A 43 -11.40 5.89 16.50
CA SER A 43 -10.38 6.19 17.50
C SER A 43 -10.40 5.19 18.66
N ARG A 44 -11.58 4.76 19.11
CA ARG A 44 -11.72 3.73 20.16
C ARG A 44 -11.19 2.38 19.69
N ASN A 45 -11.58 1.93 18.49
CA ASN A 45 -11.11 0.66 17.95
C ASN A 45 -9.58 0.61 17.77
N MET A 46 -8.98 1.70 17.27
CA MET A 46 -7.52 1.80 17.10
C MET A 46 -6.73 1.69 18.42
N ARG A 47 -7.37 1.94 19.57
CA ARG A 47 -6.76 1.81 20.89
C ARG A 47 -6.97 0.44 21.52
N LEU A 48 -7.85 -0.41 20.97
CA LEU A 48 -8.08 -1.75 21.51
C LEU A 48 -6.84 -2.62 21.29
N GLY A 49 -6.34 -3.21 22.37
CA GLY A 49 -5.15 -4.09 22.33
C GLY A 49 -5.27 -5.18 21.26
N LYS A 50 -6.40 -5.89 21.22
CA LYS A 50 -6.67 -6.93 20.22
C LYS A 50 -6.69 -6.46 18.76
N VAL A 51 -7.14 -5.23 18.49
CA VAL A 51 -7.11 -4.67 17.12
C VAL A 51 -5.66 -4.36 16.73
N ARG A 52 -4.88 -3.83 17.66
CA ARG A 52 -3.44 -3.59 17.46
C ARG A 52 -2.66 -4.89 17.27
N GLU A 53 -2.95 -5.92 18.06
CA GLU A 53 -2.36 -7.26 17.87
C GLU A 53 -2.67 -7.81 16.48
N TYR A 54 -3.90 -7.65 16.00
CA TYR A 54 -4.27 -8.05 14.65
C TYR A 54 -3.50 -7.26 13.57
N PHE A 55 -3.36 -5.94 13.71
CA PHE A 55 -2.54 -5.15 12.80
C PHE A 55 -1.06 -5.58 12.80
N THR A 56 -0.52 -5.89 13.97
CA THR A 56 0.85 -6.40 14.11
C THR A 56 1.02 -7.74 13.39
N ASP A 57 0.09 -8.68 13.61
CA ASP A 57 0.11 -10.00 12.96
C ASP A 57 -0.01 -9.88 11.43
N GLN A 58 -0.92 -9.04 10.95
CA GLN A 58 -1.06 -8.74 9.52
C GLN A 58 0.18 -8.02 8.96
N GLY A 59 0.82 -7.18 9.76
CA GLY A 59 2.09 -6.52 9.43
C GLY A 59 3.23 -7.52 9.23
N TYR A 60 3.39 -8.49 10.12
CA TYR A 60 4.34 -9.60 9.94
C TYR A 60 4.01 -10.42 8.69
N GLY A 61 2.74 -10.76 8.49
CA GLY A 61 2.29 -11.44 7.27
C GLY A 61 2.60 -10.64 5.99
N ALA A 62 2.43 -9.32 6.02
CA ALA A 62 2.74 -8.44 4.89
C ALA A 62 4.25 -8.43 4.60
N ALA A 63 5.09 -8.34 5.64
CA ALA A 63 6.54 -8.41 5.49
C ALA A 63 6.97 -9.74 4.84
N THR A 64 6.44 -10.88 5.29
CA THR A 64 6.71 -12.18 4.68
C THR A 64 6.27 -12.24 3.22
N ARG A 65 5.07 -11.71 2.90
CA ARG A 65 4.57 -11.65 1.52
C ARG A 65 5.47 -10.80 0.61
N ILE A 66 5.97 -9.66 1.10
CA ILE A 66 6.88 -8.79 0.35
C ILE A 66 8.20 -9.52 0.06
N VAL A 67 8.79 -10.20 1.04
CA VAL A 67 10.01 -11.01 0.84
C VAL A 67 9.77 -12.16 -0.13
N LYS A 68 8.59 -12.78 -0.11
CA LYS A 68 8.24 -13.81 -1.09
C LYS A 68 8.13 -13.23 -2.50
N LEU A 69 7.43 -12.10 -2.65
CA LEU A 69 7.27 -11.42 -3.94
C LEU A 69 8.62 -10.95 -4.51
N SER A 70 9.55 -10.50 -3.66
CA SER A 70 10.88 -10.07 -4.11
C SER A 70 11.72 -11.21 -4.69
N LYS A 71 11.43 -12.46 -4.32
CA LYS A 71 12.12 -13.67 -4.80
C LYS A 71 11.38 -14.39 -5.94
N GLU A 72 10.06 -14.52 -5.81
CA GLU A 72 9.28 -15.50 -6.59
C GLU A 72 8.26 -14.87 -7.55
N ALA A 73 8.03 -13.56 -7.50
CA ALA A 73 7.03 -12.95 -8.39
C ALA A 73 7.41 -13.15 -9.87
N LYS A 74 6.49 -13.72 -10.67
CA LYS A 74 6.67 -13.92 -12.11
C LYS A 74 6.82 -12.60 -12.87
N SER A 75 6.05 -11.59 -12.46
CA SER A 75 6.15 -10.23 -13.00
C SER A 75 7.41 -9.55 -12.48
N GLU A 76 8.31 -9.19 -13.39
CA GLU A 76 9.54 -8.48 -13.06
C GLU A 76 9.27 -7.12 -12.41
N ALA A 77 8.25 -6.39 -12.88
CA ALA A 77 7.87 -5.11 -12.28
C ALA A 77 7.43 -5.25 -10.81
N VAL A 78 6.67 -6.31 -10.48
CA VAL A 78 6.25 -6.59 -9.10
C VAL A 78 7.45 -6.98 -8.25
N ARG A 79 8.33 -7.84 -8.78
CA ARG A 79 9.56 -8.27 -8.11
C ARG A 79 10.47 -7.07 -7.83
N LEU A 80 10.65 -6.18 -8.80
CA LEU A 80 11.44 -4.96 -8.67
C LEU A 80 10.87 -4.05 -7.58
N ARG A 81 9.56 -3.78 -7.59
CA ARG A 81 8.93 -2.96 -6.54
C ARG A 81 9.07 -3.56 -5.14
N ALA A 82 8.92 -4.87 -5.00
CA ALA A 82 9.12 -5.54 -3.72
C ALA A 82 10.58 -5.44 -3.23
N ASN A 83 11.56 -5.51 -4.13
CA ASN A 83 12.97 -5.29 -3.79
C ASN A 83 13.24 -3.83 -3.38
N ILE A 84 12.67 -2.85 -4.08
CA ILE A 84 12.78 -1.43 -3.70
C ILE A 84 12.19 -1.19 -2.30
N ASP A 85 10.99 -1.71 -2.01
CA ASP A 85 10.37 -1.57 -0.69
C ASP A 85 11.23 -2.17 0.45
N ILE A 86 11.90 -3.31 0.21
CA ILE A 86 12.83 -3.90 1.18
C ILE A 86 14.03 -2.97 1.42
N LEU A 87 14.60 -2.41 0.35
CA LEU A 87 15.78 -1.55 0.42
C LEU A 87 15.48 -0.23 1.14
N ASP A 88 14.33 0.39 0.86
CA ASP A 88 13.87 1.62 1.53
C ASP A 88 13.72 1.40 3.05
N ARG A 89 13.20 0.24 3.47
CA ARG A 89 13.04 -0.10 4.91
C ARG A 89 14.35 -0.24 5.67
N ILE A 90 15.42 -0.66 5.00
CA ILE A 90 16.76 -0.77 5.60
C ILE A 90 17.64 0.44 5.33
N GLY A 91 17.08 1.51 4.73
CA GLY A 91 17.78 2.76 4.47
C GLY A 91 18.80 2.67 3.33
N ILE A 92 18.70 1.68 2.44
CA ILE A 92 19.57 1.55 1.27
C ILE A 92 18.85 2.17 0.07
N GLY A 93 19.16 3.43 -0.23
CA GLY A 93 18.65 4.09 -1.42
C GLY A 93 19.29 3.52 -2.68
N VAL A 94 18.50 2.89 -3.55
CA VAL A 94 18.91 2.67 -4.94
C VAL A 94 18.60 3.97 -5.68
N LYS A 95 19.61 4.68 -6.20
CA LYS A 95 19.34 5.74 -7.15
C LYS A 95 18.50 5.13 -8.27
N LYS A 96 17.29 5.66 -8.50
CA LYS A 96 16.50 5.27 -9.67
C LYS A 96 17.44 5.33 -10.87
N PRO A 97 17.59 4.26 -11.68
CA PRO A 97 18.23 4.44 -12.96
C PRO A 97 17.46 5.55 -13.67
N GLU A 98 18.15 6.61 -14.08
CA GLU A 98 17.57 7.60 -14.98
C GLU A 98 17.05 6.81 -16.17
N VAL A 99 15.73 6.73 -16.29
CA VAL A 99 15.13 6.27 -17.52
C VAL A 99 15.50 7.35 -18.53
N ALA A 100 16.50 7.07 -19.37
CA ALA A 100 16.89 7.93 -20.48
C ALA A 100 15.70 7.98 -21.45
N LEU A 101 14.75 8.87 -21.15
CA LEU A 101 13.55 9.12 -21.93
C LEU A 101 13.89 10.23 -22.93
N GLY A 102 13.99 9.84 -24.20
CA GLY A 102 13.87 10.74 -25.35
C GLY A 102 15.16 10.96 -26.14
N VAL A 103 15.55 9.99 -26.96
CA VAL A 103 16.31 10.32 -28.18
C VAL A 103 15.32 11.01 -29.13
N GLN A 104 15.37 12.34 -29.21
CA GLN A 104 14.71 13.06 -30.30
C GLN A 104 15.55 12.85 -31.57
N ILE A 105 15.06 11.99 -32.47
CA ILE A 105 15.61 11.89 -33.82
C ILE A 105 14.97 13.00 -34.65
N ASN A 106 15.76 14.06 -34.95
CA ASN A 106 15.37 15.06 -35.94
C ASN A 106 15.58 14.44 -37.33
N PHE A 107 14.49 14.10 -38.02
CA PHE A 107 14.52 13.95 -39.47
C PHE A 107 14.51 15.36 -40.05
N GLY A 108 15.68 15.86 -40.44
CA GLY A 108 15.77 17.12 -41.18
C GLY A 108 14.96 16.99 -42.46
N GLU A 109 14.01 17.91 -42.67
CA GLU A 109 13.33 18.06 -43.95
C GLU A 109 14.36 18.55 -44.97
N ASP A 110 14.71 17.66 -45.91
CA ASP A 110 15.37 18.04 -47.16
C ASP A 110 14.45 19.01 -47.90
N ARG A 111 14.79 20.29 -47.90
CA ARG A 111 14.20 21.26 -48.81
C ARG A 111 15.09 21.37 -50.04
N ASP A 112 14.67 20.69 -51.10
CA ASP A 112 15.15 20.91 -52.45
C ASP A 112 14.89 22.38 -52.84
N GLU A 113 15.97 23.17 -52.92
CA GLU A 113 15.94 24.50 -53.54
C GLU A 113 16.09 24.32 -55.07
N TYR A 114 15.05 24.74 -55.78
CA TYR A 114 15.01 24.82 -57.24
C TYR A 114 16.07 25.82 -57.75
N ALA A 115 16.90 25.37 -58.69
CA ALA A 115 17.71 26.19 -59.58
C ALA A 115 16.92 26.57 -60.85
#